data_AF-A0A3N5I509-F1
#
_entry.id   AF-A0A3N5I509-F1
#
_cell.length_a   1.000
_cell.length_b   1.000
_cell.length_c   1.000
_cell.angle_alpha   90.00
_cell.angle_beta   90.00
_cell.angle_gamma   90.00
#
_symmetry.space_group_name_H-M   'P 1'
#
loop_
_entity.id
_entity.type
_entity.pdbx_description
1 polymer ?
#
loop_
_entity_poly.entity_id
_entity_poly.type
_entity_poly.pdbx_seq_one_letter_code
_entity_poly.pdbx_strand_id
1 'polypeptide(L)'
;METFTEPREFVENPVYSQDRQSTLAALDMDSIDEPIVDIVAGFAALPHCFPLQSCYGHFVCAPEQDSRTLEPVPPDYTGLVRYRIAYIAFCLENSYRGWVLRETLARVPAIDLGYVQFGTADWFWKRSLIVNSYALQVEPVAHQLKDDAILEA
;
A
#
# COMPACT_ATOMS: atom_id res chain seq x y z
N MET A 1 -6.21 -3.41 -11.51
CA MET A 1 -5.89 -4.55 -10.63
C MET A 1 -6.88 -4.47 -9.48
N GLU A 2 -7.40 -5.60 -9.00
CA GLU A 2 -8.17 -5.55 -7.74
C GLU A 2 -7.18 -5.20 -6.63
N THR A 3 -7.24 -3.97 -6.14
CA THR A 3 -6.36 -3.41 -5.11
C THR A 3 -6.77 -3.85 -3.71
N PHE A 4 -8.06 -4.14 -3.52
CA PHE A 4 -8.59 -4.51 -2.22
C PHE A 4 -9.34 -5.85 -2.28
N THR A 5 -8.98 -6.73 -1.35
CA THR A 5 -9.82 -7.84 -0.92
C THR A 5 -9.77 -7.93 0.60
N GLU A 6 -10.79 -8.54 1.19
CA GLU A 6 -10.85 -8.74 2.65
C GLU A 6 -9.54 -9.34 3.19
N PRO A 7 -9.07 -8.93 4.38
CA PRO A 7 -7.84 -9.44 4.97
C PRO A 7 -7.89 -10.96 5.11
N ARG A 8 -7.00 -11.66 4.39
CA ARG A 8 -6.86 -13.11 4.50
C ARG A 8 -6.33 -13.50 5.89
N GLU A 9 -6.70 -14.69 6.32
CA GLU A 9 -6.08 -15.34 7.47
C GLU A 9 -4.61 -15.66 7.18
N PHE A 10 -3.81 -15.72 8.25
CA PHE A 10 -2.42 -16.13 8.14
C PHE A 10 -2.30 -17.57 7.65
N VAL A 11 -1.32 -17.80 6.77
CA VAL A 11 -0.92 -19.13 6.32
C VAL A 11 0.56 -19.37 6.63
N GLU A 12 0.98 -20.63 6.59
CA GLU A 12 2.39 -20.97 6.73
C GLU A 12 3.19 -20.38 5.55
N ASN A 13 4.28 -19.68 5.88
CA ASN A 13 5.24 -19.17 4.91
C ASN A 13 6.64 -19.71 5.25
N PRO A 14 7.02 -20.90 4.75
CA PRO A 14 8.30 -21.52 5.09
C PRO A 14 9.51 -20.76 4.53
N VAL A 15 9.30 -19.86 3.57
CA VAL A 15 10.35 -19.06 2.92
C VAL A 15 10.38 -17.60 3.38
N TYR A 16 9.61 -17.25 4.42
CA TYR A 16 9.49 -15.88 4.93
C TYR A 16 10.84 -15.18 5.13
N SER A 17 11.78 -15.84 5.80
CA SER A 17 13.11 -15.27 6.07
C SER A 17 13.89 -14.96 4.80
N GLN A 18 13.76 -15.81 3.78
CA GLN A 18 14.40 -15.62 2.47
C GLN A 18 13.75 -14.48 1.69
N ASP A 19 12.42 -14.43 1.66
CA ASP A 19 11.67 -13.36 1.01
C ASP A 19 11.97 -12.01 1.65
N ARG A 20 11.96 -11.96 2.99
CA ARG A 20 12.32 -10.76 3.76
C ARG A 20 13.72 -10.30 3.44
N GLN A 21 14.71 -11.20 3.49
CA GLN A 21 16.10 -10.84 3.23
C GLN A 21 16.27 -10.31 1.79
N SER A 22 15.68 -10.99 0.81
CA SER A 22 15.80 -10.61 -0.60
C SER A 22 15.11 -9.29 -0.89
N THR A 23 13.93 -9.07 -0.32
CA THR A 23 13.16 -7.84 -0.50
C THR A 23 13.85 -6.65 0.15
N LEU A 24 14.33 -6.80 1.40
CA LEU A 24 15.04 -5.72 2.09
C LEU A 24 16.40 -5.42 1.46
N ALA A 25 17.08 -6.41 0.89
CA ALA A 25 18.33 -6.18 0.15
C ALA A 25 18.11 -5.42 -1.17
N ALA A 26 16.91 -5.52 -1.75
CA ALA A 26 16.51 -4.82 -2.97
C ALA A 26 15.78 -3.49 -2.68
N LEU A 27 15.50 -3.17 -1.41
CA LEU A 27 14.78 -1.95 -1.03
C LEU A 27 15.70 -0.74 -1.18
N ASP A 28 15.39 0.10 -2.17
CA ASP A 28 16.04 1.38 -2.36
C ASP A 28 15.26 2.48 -1.64
N MET A 29 15.73 2.88 -0.46
CA MET A 29 15.08 3.91 0.35
C MET A 29 15.14 5.31 -0.31
N ASP A 30 16.12 5.57 -1.17
CA ASP A 30 16.25 6.86 -1.86
C ASP A 30 15.21 7.01 -2.99
N SER A 31 14.61 5.89 -3.41
CA SER A 31 13.52 5.85 -4.39
C SER A 31 12.12 5.96 -3.77
N ILE A 32 12.01 5.94 -2.44
CA ILE A 32 10.73 6.08 -1.75
C ILE A 32 10.39 7.56 -1.65
N ASP A 33 9.22 7.92 -2.15
CA ASP A 33 8.76 9.30 -2.13
C ASP A 33 8.47 9.78 -0.69
N GLU A 34 8.86 11.02 -0.39
CA GLU A 34 8.30 11.74 0.75
C GLU A 34 6.78 11.91 0.55
N PRO A 35 5.94 11.78 1.59
CA PRO A 35 6.29 11.80 3.01
C PRO A 35 6.37 10.42 3.69
N ILE A 36 6.35 9.31 2.95
CA ILE A 36 6.14 7.96 3.55
C ILE A 36 7.44 7.21 3.87
N VAL A 37 8.60 7.83 3.65
CA VAL A 37 9.93 7.23 3.86
C VAL A 37 10.10 6.69 5.28
N ASP A 38 9.71 7.45 6.29
CA ASP A 38 9.82 7.07 7.71
C ASP A 38 8.90 5.89 8.06
N ILE A 39 7.69 5.86 7.49
CA ILE A 39 6.75 4.75 7.61
C ILE A 39 7.36 3.48 7.01
N VAL A 40 7.86 3.54 5.77
CA VAL A 40 8.50 2.39 5.10
C VAL A 40 9.71 1.88 5.88
N ALA A 41 10.55 2.79 6.38
CA ALA A 41 11.69 2.45 7.24
C ALA A 41 11.24 1.76 8.54
N GLY A 42 10.17 2.26 9.16
CA GLY A 42 9.57 1.66 10.35
C GLY A 42 9.11 0.23 10.12
N PHE A 43 8.42 -0.04 9.01
CA PHE A 43 8.03 -1.40 8.62
C PHE A 43 9.23 -2.31 8.36
N ALA A 44 10.28 -1.81 7.70
CA ALA A 44 11.50 -2.57 7.40
C ALA A 44 12.30 -2.95 8.66
N ALA A 45 12.24 -2.13 9.70
CA ALA A 45 12.93 -2.36 10.97
C ALA A 45 12.29 -3.48 11.82
N LEU A 46 11.03 -3.85 11.56
CA LEU A 46 10.33 -4.89 12.31
C LEU A 46 10.81 -6.28 11.84
N PRO A 47 11.14 -7.22 12.75
CA PRO A 47 11.62 -8.54 12.36
C PRO A 47 10.52 -9.45 11.78
N HIS A 48 9.26 -9.16 12.14
CA HIS A 48 8.06 -9.90 11.74
C HIS A 48 7.28 -9.18 10.63
N CYS A 49 7.91 -8.19 9.97
CA CYS A 49 7.36 -7.49 8.83
C CYS A 49 8.46 -7.14 7.81
N PHE A 50 8.07 -6.97 6.55
CA PHE A 50 8.86 -6.21 5.58
C PHE A 50 7.96 -5.50 4.56
N PRO A 51 8.30 -4.27 4.13
CA PRO A 51 7.58 -3.58 3.07
C PRO A 51 7.84 -4.26 1.72
N LEU A 52 6.84 -4.20 0.84
CA LEU A 52 6.89 -4.82 -0.49
C LEU A 52 6.84 -3.76 -1.60
N GLN A 53 5.87 -2.86 -1.51
CA GLN A 53 5.64 -1.80 -2.47
C GLN A 53 4.83 -0.70 -1.80
N SER A 54 5.04 0.55 -2.19
CA SER A 54 4.28 1.67 -1.67
C SER A 54 4.08 2.75 -2.73
N CYS A 55 3.11 3.61 -2.50
CA CYS A 55 2.81 4.81 -3.26
C CYS A 55 2.23 5.81 -2.27
N TYR A 56 2.70 7.06 -2.27
CA TYR A 56 2.16 8.09 -1.38
C TYR A 56 0.91 8.78 -1.94
N GLY A 57 0.55 8.44 -3.18
CA GLY A 57 -0.63 8.91 -3.89
C GLY A 57 -0.49 10.33 -4.42
N HIS A 58 -1.03 10.55 -5.62
CA HIS A 58 -0.94 11.83 -6.31
C HIS A 58 -2.07 11.99 -7.30
N PHE A 59 -2.27 13.22 -7.77
CA PHE A 59 -3.32 13.56 -8.71
C PHE A 59 -2.73 13.92 -10.08
N VAL A 60 -3.43 13.53 -11.13
CA VAL A 60 -3.11 13.86 -12.52
C VAL A 60 -4.30 14.57 -13.14
N CYS A 61 -4.12 15.79 -13.63
CA CYS A 61 -5.22 16.65 -14.11
C CYS A 61 -5.29 16.78 -15.64
N ALA A 62 -4.22 16.50 -16.38
CA ALA A 62 -4.24 16.54 -17.84
C ALA A 62 -4.00 15.15 -18.48
N PRO A 63 -4.71 14.78 -19.57
CA PRO A 63 -4.55 13.48 -20.24
C PRO A 63 -3.12 13.20 -20.75
N GLU A 64 -2.39 14.26 -21.09
CA GLU A 64 -1.03 14.21 -21.65
C GLU A 64 0.06 14.32 -20.59
N GLN A 65 -0.32 14.60 -19.34
CA GLN A 65 0.60 14.71 -18.22
C GLN A 65 1.21 13.34 -17.89
N ASP A 66 2.49 13.30 -17.54
CA ASP A 66 3.12 12.06 -17.10
C ASP A 66 2.34 11.50 -15.88
N SER A 67 1.89 10.25 -15.98
CA SER A 67 1.22 9.54 -14.91
C SER A 67 2.05 9.39 -13.62
N ARG A 68 3.36 9.64 -13.69
CA ARG A 68 4.31 9.62 -12.56
C ARG A 68 4.66 11.02 -12.06
N THR A 69 4.04 12.06 -12.61
CA THR A 69 4.25 13.42 -12.13
C THR A 69 3.83 13.53 -10.67
N LEU A 70 4.62 14.29 -9.92
CA LEU A 70 4.34 14.64 -8.54
C LEU A 70 3.96 16.14 -8.43
N GLU A 71 3.77 16.80 -9.57
CA GLU A 71 3.35 18.19 -9.62
C GLU A 71 1.94 18.34 -9.03
N PRO A 72 1.72 19.35 -8.17
CA PRO A 72 0.40 19.59 -7.60
C PRO A 72 -0.60 19.99 -8.69
N VAL A 73 -1.86 19.63 -8.47
CA VAL A 73 -2.97 20.13 -9.29
C VAL A 73 -3.03 21.65 -9.17
N PRO A 74 -3.15 22.40 -10.28
CA PRO A 74 -3.27 23.86 -10.22
C PRO A 74 -4.44 24.27 -9.31
N PRO A 75 -4.28 25.27 -8.42
CA PRO A 75 -5.32 25.67 -7.47
C PRO A 75 -6.63 26.15 -8.12
N ASP A 76 -6.58 26.56 -9.39
CA ASP A 76 -7.69 27.04 -10.20
C ASP A 76 -8.26 25.97 -11.15
N TYR A 77 -7.75 24.73 -11.09
CA TYR A 77 -8.27 23.63 -11.89
C TYR A 77 -9.62 23.15 -11.35
N THR A 78 -10.66 23.21 -12.18
CA THR A 78 -12.05 22.83 -11.83
C THR A 78 -12.54 21.61 -12.61
N GLY A 79 -11.63 20.76 -13.07
CA GLY A 79 -11.95 19.59 -13.88
C GLY A 79 -11.92 18.28 -13.09
N LEU A 80 -11.95 17.17 -13.83
CA LEU A 80 -11.74 15.85 -13.24
C LEU A 80 -10.24 15.61 -13.05
N VAL A 81 -9.88 15.03 -11.91
CA VAL A 81 -8.53 14.55 -11.63
C VAL A 81 -8.52 13.04 -11.56
N ARG A 82 -7.45 12.42 -12.06
CA ARG A 82 -7.15 11.02 -11.79
C ARG A 82 -6.32 10.95 -10.52
N TYR A 83 -6.90 10.43 -9.46
CA TYR A 83 -6.18 10.06 -8.25
C TYR A 83 -5.49 8.71 -8.44
N ARG A 84 -4.17 8.69 -8.28
CA ARG A 84 -3.36 7.48 -8.18
C ARG A 84 -3.29 7.12 -6.71
N ILE A 85 -3.76 5.93 -6.37
CA ILE A 85 -3.98 5.51 -4.98
C ILE A 85 -2.70 5.57 -4.14
N ALA A 86 -2.83 6.11 -2.93
CA ALA A 86 -1.83 5.97 -1.88
C ALA A 86 -2.02 4.63 -1.16
N TYR A 87 -0.93 3.88 -0.98
CA TYR A 87 -0.93 2.64 -0.23
C TYR A 87 0.46 2.25 0.24
N ILE A 88 0.50 1.37 1.23
CA ILE A 88 1.68 0.59 1.59
C ILE A 88 1.30 -0.88 1.65
N ALA A 89 2.01 -1.69 0.88
CA ALA A 89 1.92 -3.14 0.90
C ALA A 89 3.11 -3.72 1.67
N PHE A 90 2.83 -4.72 2.50
CA PHE A 90 3.80 -5.33 3.41
C PHE A 90 3.47 -6.80 3.65
N CYS A 91 4.49 -7.60 3.95
CA CYS A 91 4.34 -9.01 4.32
C CYS A 91 4.56 -9.19 5.82
N LEU A 92 3.65 -9.92 6.47
CA LEU A 92 3.72 -10.25 7.89
C LEU A 92 4.16 -11.70 8.09
N GLU A 93 5.00 -11.92 9.09
CA GLU A 93 5.36 -13.27 9.53
C GLU A 93 4.15 -13.94 10.21
N ASN A 94 3.90 -15.23 9.93
CA ASN A 94 2.93 -16.00 10.69
C ASN A 94 3.50 -16.39 12.07
N SER A 95 3.63 -15.39 12.93
CA SER A 95 4.11 -15.50 14.31
C SER A 95 3.19 -14.70 15.24
N TYR A 96 3.33 -14.89 16.55
CA TYR A 96 2.54 -14.13 17.53
C TYR A 96 2.66 -12.61 17.32
N ARG A 97 3.88 -12.12 17.04
CA ARG A 97 4.12 -10.69 16.81
C ARG A 97 3.52 -10.22 15.49
N GLY A 98 3.62 -11.00 14.42
CA GLY A 98 2.96 -10.70 13.15
C GLY A 98 1.44 -10.64 13.28
N TRP A 99 0.84 -11.55 14.06
CA TRP A 99 -0.58 -11.54 14.39
C TRP A 99 -0.99 -10.26 15.14
N VAL A 100 -0.27 -9.90 16.20
CA VAL A 100 -0.54 -8.67 16.95
C VAL A 100 -0.44 -7.43 16.05
N LEU A 101 0.56 -7.40 15.14
CA LEU A 101 0.71 -6.30 14.19
C LEU A 101 -0.46 -6.25 13.20
N ARG A 102 -0.88 -7.39 12.62
CA ARG A 102 -2.06 -7.47 11.75
C ARG A 102 -3.30 -6.89 12.44
N GLU A 103 -3.60 -7.34 13.64
CA GLU A 103 -4.79 -6.88 14.39
C GLU A 103 -4.72 -5.40 14.76
N THR A 104 -3.52 -4.87 14.95
CA THR A 104 -3.30 -3.44 15.19
C THR A 104 -3.56 -2.65 13.91
N LEU A 105 -3.02 -3.08 12.78
CA LEU A 105 -3.19 -2.43 11.47
C LEU A 105 -4.64 -2.53 10.97
N ALA A 106 -5.35 -3.62 11.26
CA ALA A 106 -6.77 -3.78 10.96
C ALA A 106 -7.68 -2.77 11.65
N ARG A 107 -7.19 -2.06 12.67
CA ARG A 107 -7.92 -0.98 13.36
C ARG A 107 -7.65 0.40 12.78
N VAL A 108 -6.62 0.56 11.94
CA VAL A 108 -6.26 1.84 11.29
C VAL A 108 -7.43 2.41 10.47
N PRO A 109 -8.25 1.62 9.75
CA PRO A 109 -9.45 2.13 9.08
C PRO A 109 -10.42 2.92 9.97
N ALA A 110 -10.40 2.73 11.30
CA ALA A 110 -11.22 3.52 12.21
C ALA A 110 -10.88 5.03 12.26
N ILE A 111 -9.74 5.43 11.68
CA ILE A 111 -9.37 6.84 11.49
C ILE A 111 -10.37 7.52 10.54
N ASP A 112 -10.68 6.88 9.41
CA ASP A 112 -11.67 7.33 8.45
C ASP A 112 -12.16 6.16 7.60
N LEU A 113 -13.34 5.62 7.94
CA LEU A 113 -13.93 4.46 7.25
C LEU A 113 -14.32 4.76 5.79
N GLY A 114 -14.42 6.04 5.41
CA GLY A 114 -14.73 6.45 4.05
C GLY A 114 -13.54 6.39 3.11
N TYR A 115 -12.32 6.46 3.66
CA TYR A 115 -11.10 6.67 2.88
C TYR A 115 -9.93 5.75 3.23
N VAL A 116 -9.89 5.15 4.42
CA VAL A 116 -8.79 4.30 4.84
C VAL A 116 -9.26 2.84 4.87
N GLN A 117 -8.54 1.95 4.20
CA GLN A 117 -8.84 0.53 4.20
C GLN A 117 -7.62 -0.33 4.54
N PHE A 118 -7.90 -1.47 5.18
CA PHE A 118 -6.92 -2.52 5.45
C PHE A 118 -7.40 -3.79 4.76
N GLY A 119 -6.57 -4.32 3.86
CA GLY A 119 -6.95 -5.44 3.00
C GLY A 119 -5.77 -6.36 2.69
N THR A 120 -6.04 -7.38 1.89
CA THR A 120 -5.01 -8.26 1.35
C THR A 120 -4.38 -7.63 0.11
N ALA A 121 -3.04 -7.66 0.03
CA ALA A 121 -2.32 -7.28 -1.17
C ALA A 121 -2.33 -8.44 -2.19
N ASP A 122 -3.49 -8.65 -2.82
CA ASP A 122 -3.82 -9.87 -3.58
C ASP A 122 -2.87 -10.11 -4.77
N TRP A 123 -2.26 -9.06 -5.32
CA TRP A 123 -1.27 -9.17 -6.39
C TRP A 123 0.03 -9.82 -5.93
N PHE A 124 0.44 -9.62 -4.68
CA PHE A 124 1.59 -10.32 -4.11
C PHE A 124 1.28 -11.79 -3.83
N TRP A 125 0.06 -12.10 -3.38
CA TRP A 125 -0.39 -13.48 -3.20
C TRP A 125 -0.43 -14.26 -4.51
N LYS A 126 -0.98 -13.65 -5.58
CA LYS A 126 -1.24 -14.34 -6.85
C LYS A 126 -0.05 -14.33 -7.81
N ARG A 127 0.71 -13.22 -7.88
CA ARG A 127 1.76 -13.03 -8.90
C ARG A 127 3.15 -13.34 -8.35
N SER A 128 3.48 -12.75 -7.22
CA SER A 128 4.80 -12.89 -6.60
C SER A 128 4.89 -14.05 -5.61
N LEU A 129 3.75 -14.70 -5.33
CA LEU A 129 3.59 -15.80 -4.39
C LEU A 129 4.07 -15.50 -2.95
N ILE A 130 4.09 -14.21 -2.57
CA ILE A 130 4.41 -13.78 -1.20
C ILE A 130 3.11 -13.78 -0.40
N VAL A 131 2.87 -14.86 0.34
CA VAL A 131 1.69 -15.01 1.20
C VAL A 131 1.80 -14.14 2.46
N ASN A 132 0.69 -13.96 3.18
CA ASN A 132 0.57 -13.05 4.32
C ASN A 132 0.92 -11.58 3.96
N SER A 133 0.70 -11.22 2.69
CA SER A 133 0.84 -9.86 2.19
C SER A 133 -0.47 -9.09 2.37
N TYR A 134 -0.38 -7.92 2.96
CA TYR A 134 -1.50 -7.02 3.27
C TYR A 134 -1.19 -5.62 2.72
N ALA A 135 -2.23 -4.81 2.61
CA ALA A 135 -2.14 -3.42 2.21
C ALA A 135 -2.93 -2.53 3.17
N LEU A 136 -2.35 -1.39 3.51
CA LEU A 136 -3.08 -0.21 3.97
C LEU A 136 -3.19 0.74 2.80
N GLN A 137 -4.40 1.16 2.47
CA GLN A 137 -4.67 2.04 1.33
C GLN A 137 -5.53 3.23 1.73
N VAL A 138 -5.35 4.33 1.01
CA VAL A 138 -6.11 5.56 1.17
C VAL A 138 -6.78 5.90 -0.15
N GLU A 139 -8.07 5.62 -0.26
CA GLU A 139 -8.93 5.98 -1.39
C GLU A 139 -10.40 5.99 -0.98
N PRO A 140 -11.28 6.72 -1.69
CA PRO A 140 -12.72 6.63 -1.40
C PRO A 140 -13.19 5.18 -1.52
N VAL A 141 -13.95 4.70 -0.53
CA VAL A 141 -14.41 3.29 -0.46
C VAL A 141 -15.17 2.84 -1.71
N ALA A 142 -15.85 3.76 -2.41
CA ALA A 142 -16.53 3.51 -3.67
C ALA A 142 -15.58 3.09 -4.82
N HIS A 143 -14.28 3.31 -4.65
CA HIS A 143 -13.22 2.99 -5.59
C HIS A 143 -12.25 1.92 -5.10
N GLN A 144 -12.48 1.33 -3.92
CA GLN A 144 -11.55 0.44 -3.22
C GLN A 144 -10.96 -0.71 -4.04
N LEU A 145 -11.59 -1.11 -5.15
CA LEU A 145 -11.17 -2.20 -6.03
C LEU A 145 -10.32 -1.73 -7.23
N LYS A 146 -9.90 -0.47 -7.28
CA LYS A 146 -9.23 0.15 -8.42
C LYS A 146 -7.85 0.70 -8.02
N ASP A 147 -6.92 0.72 -8.98
CA ASP A 147 -5.60 1.36 -8.80
C ASP A 147 -5.63 2.88 -9.01
N ASP A 148 -6.74 3.40 -9.55
CA ASP A 148 -6.99 4.82 -9.71
C ASP A 148 -8.48 5.14 -9.65
N ALA A 149 -8.77 6.39 -9.27
CA ALA A 149 -10.11 6.94 -9.19
C ALA A 149 -10.18 8.26 -9.97
N ILE A 150 -11.33 8.50 -10.60
CA ILE A 150 -11.63 9.80 -11.21
C ILE A 150 -12.46 10.59 -10.21
N LEU A 151 -11.94 11.72 -9.76
CA LEU A 151 -12.54 12.59 -8.75
C LEU A 151 -12.75 14.00 -9.31
N GLU A 152 -13.67 14.75 -8.71
CA GLU A 152 -13.78 16.19 -8.96
C GLU A 152 -12.70 16.94 -8.16
N ALA A 153 -12.08 17.95 -8.78
CA ALA A 153 -11.03 18.78 -8.17
C ALA A 153 -11.57 19.79 -7.15
#